data_AF-A0A496Y3J1-F1
#
_entry.id   AF-A0A496Y3J1-F1
#
_cell.length_a   1.000
_cell.length_b   1.000
_cell.length_c   1.000
_cell.angle_alpha   90.00
_cell.angle_beta   90.00
_cell.angle_gamma   90.00
#
_symmetry.space_group_name_H-M   'P 1'
#
loop_
_entity.id
_entity.type
_entity.pdbx_description
1 polymer ?
#
loop_
_entity_poly.entity_id
_entity_poly.type
_entity_poly.pdbx_seq_one_letter_code
_entity_poly.pdbx_strand_id
1 'polypeptide(L)'
;MDRAKVPEDTKAIKIAEAGILFCDIVNCAEVSNNASLEDYNKFISQFQEVAVNTFQKYLIFDKRNRRYQLHKNFFYTLKGDELFLILLTTPAADLKTLLSMALHLKIKWLLSPFNRSRVNIGQSPKDVGIGINFGKIVMGWHPGNKEFPTPEGFQINLAKRIESESRKGSHSKIYLSHSAYRVCRQAHFRVDFEPKETTLKGFEGVTYLYELKNISQIALGVTIRYPVIDEVELGYLEKIIDLTPHDLWLRLAVAEKLLAAGSVAQIDRAYHYIEELLDLEPKLAEGLFLLGKIYEHRGKLPDAVEQYDRVLALLPDFDTARLALIGCLLKLQRPEEALTRLLTYKNPADYPLDYLEIEYKELYAQAYAQLRNREQTLTYLTSLAEDPLLRLIPFDFQPFQFLWDDPTYQELEQTIRQRLEEGSHSWLAD
;
A
#
# COMPACT_ATOMS: atom_id res chain seq x y z
N MET A 1 26.04 -12.29 7.21
CA MET A 1 25.46 -12.42 8.56
C MET A 1 25.48 -11.04 9.20
N ASP A 2 24.45 -10.22 8.99
CA ASP A 2 24.33 -8.92 9.67
C ASP A 2 23.16 -9.00 10.65
N ARG A 3 23.47 -9.38 11.90
CA ARG A 3 22.49 -9.36 13.00
C ARG A 3 22.55 -7.99 13.68
N ALA A 4 21.43 -7.28 13.73
CA ALA A 4 21.36 -5.96 14.35
C ALA A 4 21.67 -6.03 15.87
N LYS A 5 22.45 -5.09 16.38
CA LYS A 5 22.78 -4.96 17.81
C LYS A 5 21.57 -4.43 18.58
N VAL A 6 21.10 -5.18 19.57
CA VAL A 6 20.14 -4.71 20.59
C VAL A 6 20.92 -3.85 21.62
N PRO A 7 20.37 -2.73 22.14
CA PRO A 7 21.12 -1.82 23.01
C PRO A 7 21.72 -2.51 24.24
N GLU A 8 23.00 -2.26 24.47
CA GLU A 8 23.73 -2.63 25.69
C GLU A 8 23.17 -1.81 26.86
N ASP A 9 22.19 -2.38 27.57
CA ASP A 9 22.12 -2.23 29.02
C ASP A 9 21.23 -3.30 29.64
N THR A 10 21.84 -4.02 30.58
CA THR A 10 21.41 -5.20 31.38
C THR A 10 21.28 -6.53 30.65
N LYS A 11 22.07 -7.53 31.09
CA LYS A 11 21.87 -8.99 30.89
C LYS A 11 20.60 -9.49 31.62
N ALA A 12 19.51 -8.75 31.53
CA ALA A 12 18.22 -9.10 32.09
C ALA A 12 17.35 -9.69 30.98
N ILE A 13 16.58 -10.71 31.34
CA ILE A 13 15.51 -11.24 30.50
C ILE A 13 14.46 -10.13 30.32
N LYS A 14 14.19 -9.70 29.09
CA LYS A 14 13.19 -8.65 28.80
C LYS A 14 11.97 -9.26 28.14
N ILE A 15 10.78 -8.97 28.68
CA ILE A 15 9.51 -9.28 28.03
C ILE A 15 9.15 -8.11 27.13
N ALA A 16 8.86 -8.38 25.86
CA ALA A 16 8.48 -7.36 24.88
C ALA A 16 7.26 -7.82 24.08
N GLU A 17 6.36 -6.88 23.77
CA GLU A 17 5.36 -7.09 22.72
C GLU A 17 6.08 -7.09 21.37
N ALA A 18 5.81 -8.10 20.55
CA ALA A 18 6.49 -8.30 19.28
C ALA A 18 5.49 -8.49 18.14
N GLY A 19 5.76 -7.84 17.02
CA GLY A 19 5.24 -8.25 15.72
C GLY A 19 6.17 -9.33 15.13
N ILE A 20 5.63 -10.48 14.77
CA ILE A 20 6.38 -11.65 14.34
C ILE A 20 5.95 -12.04 12.93
N LEU A 21 6.90 -12.24 12.03
CA LEU A 21 6.68 -12.71 10.67
C LEU A 21 7.56 -13.92 10.36
N PHE A 22 6.93 -14.97 9.85
CA PHE A 22 7.59 -16.06 9.16
C PHE A 22 7.23 -16.03 7.68
N CYS A 23 8.22 -16.29 6.82
CA CYS A 23 8.03 -16.50 5.40
C CYS A 23 8.83 -17.71 4.96
N ASP A 24 8.24 -18.57 4.15
CA ASP A 24 8.88 -19.75 3.57
C ASP A 24 8.45 -19.94 2.11
N ILE A 25 9.29 -20.56 1.30
CA ILE A 25 8.96 -20.85 -0.10
C ILE A 25 8.02 -22.06 -0.16
N VAL A 26 6.89 -21.90 -0.86
CA VAL A 26 5.92 -22.97 -1.04
C VAL A 26 6.52 -24.08 -1.91
N ASN A 27 6.46 -25.32 -1.41
CA ASN A 27 6.94 -26.52 -2.09
C ASN A 27 8.42 -26.45 -2.50
N CYS A 28 9.28 -25.86 -1.67
CA CYS A 28 10.73 -25.79 -1.88
C CYS A 28 11.37 -27.19 -2.10
N ALA A 29 10.88 -28.21 -1.39
CA ALA A 29 11.35 -29.59 -1.52
C ALA A 29 11.22 -30.16 -2.95
N GLU A 30 10.25 -29.69 -3.73
CA GLU A 30 10.11 -30.09 -5.13
C GLU A 30 11.26 -29.55 -6.00
N VAL A 31 11.78 -28.36 -5.66
CA VAL A 31 12.94 -27.78 -6.34
C VAL A 31 14.20 -28.55 -5.96
N SER A 32 14.40 -28.86 -4.68
CA SER A 32 15.58 -29.62 -4.23
C SER A 32 15.66 -31.03 -4.82
N ASN A 33 14.53 -31.67 -5.12
CA ASN A 33 14.49 -33.01 -5.71
C ASN A 33 14.82 -33.04 -7.20
N ASN A 34 14.64 -31.92 -7.92
CA ASN A 34 14.71 -31.87 -9.38
C ASN A 34 15.86 -30.98 -9.91
N ALA A 35 16.57 -30.28 -9.04
CA ALA A 35 17.66 -29.37 -9.39
C ALA A 35 19.03 -29.96 -9.01
N SER A 36 20.08 -29.55 -9.73
CA SER A 36 21.45 -29.78 -9.27
C SER A 36 21.70 -29.03 -7.96
N LEU A 37 22.72 -29.45 -7.18
CA LEU A 37 23.11 -28.72 -5.96
C LEU A 37 23.47 -27.26 -6.24
N GLU A 38 24.07 -26.98 -7.41
CA GLU A 38 24.42 -25.62 -7.82
C GLU A 38 23.18 -24.79 -8.14
N ASP A 39 22.23 -25.35 -8.89
CA ASP A 39 20.98 -24.67 -9.24
C ASP A 39 20.10 -24.43 -8.02
N TYR A 40 20.04 -25.40 -7.10
CA TYR A 40 19.37 -25.23 -5.82
C TYR A 40 20.01 -24.11 -4.98
N ASN A 41 21.34 -24.05 -4.93
CA ASN A 41 22.03 -22.98 -4.20
C ASN A 41 21.79 -21.59 -4.83
N LYS A 42 21.75 -21.49 -6.17
CA LYS A 42 21.38 -20.24 -6.87
C LYS A 42 19.96 -19.83 -6.56
N PHE A 43 19.02 -20.78 -6.56
CA PHE A 43 17.62 -20.56 -6.22
C PHE A 43 17.46 -20.00 -4.78
N ILE A 44 18.09 -20.64 -3.80
CA ILE A 44 18.08 -20.18 -2.41
C ILE A 44 18.73 -18.80 -2.28
N SER A 45 19.87 -18.59 -2.96
CA SER A 45 20.57 -17.30 -2.92
C SER A 45 19.71 -16.16 -3.48
N GLN A 46 18.97 -16.39 -4.57
CA GLN A 46 18.04 -15.39 -5.12
C GLN A 46 16.89 -15.06 -4.16
N PHE A 47 16.30 -16.07 -3.50
CA PHE A 47 15.28 -15.81 -2.49
C PHE A 47 15.84 -14.97 -1.34
N GLN A 48 17.03 -15.31 -0.86
CA GLN A 48 17.67 -14.59 0.23
C GLN A 48 18.00 -13.15 -0.13
N GLU A 49 18.48 -12.91 -1.36
CA GLU A 49 18.71 -11.57 -1.89
C GLU A 49 17.41 -10.76 -1.95
N VAL A 50 16.34 -11.35 -2.50
CA VAL A 50 15.00 -10.74 -2.53
C VAL A 50 14.52 -10.39 -1.12
N ALA A 51 14.67 -11.30 -0.17
CA ALA A 51 14.32 -11.07 1.23
C ALA A 51 15.09 -9.87 1.80
N VAL A 52 16.43 -9.91 1.73
CA VAL A 52 17.33 -8.85 2.24
C VAL A 52 17.00 -7.49 1.63
N ASN A 53 16.90 -7.42 0.31
CA ASN A 53 16.59 -6.19 -0.40
C ASN A 53 15.16 -5.67 -0.10
N THR A 54 14.25 -6.55 0.32
CA THR A 54 12.91 -6.16 0.74
C THR A 54 12.97 -5.51 2.12
N PHE A 55 13.51 -6.21 3.12
CA PHE A 55 13.44 -5.72 4.49
C PHE A 55 14.43 -4.60 4.82
N GLN A 56 15.58 -4.50 4.14
CA GLN A 56 16.50 -3.37 4.32
C GLN A 56 15.82 -2.02 4.05
N LYS A 57 14.88 -1.96 3.09
CA LYS A 57 14.07 -0.76 2.80
C LYS A 57 13.22 -0.30 4.00
N TYR A 58 12.86 -1.21 4.89
CA TYR A 58 11.97 -0.95 6.04
C TYR A 58 12.71 -0.83 7.37
N LEU A 59 13.84 -1.51 7.51
CA LEU A 59 14.53 -1.68 8.79
C LEU A 59 15.75 -0.76 8.94
N ILE A 60 16.29 -0.16 7.87
CA ILE A 60 17.51 0.66 7.91
C ILE A 60 17.47 1.84 6.92
N PHE A 61 17.76 3.06 7.38
CA PHE A 61 18.40 4.10 6.54
C PHE A 61 19.27 5.04 7.38
N ASP A 62 20.30 5.58 6.72
CA ASP A 62 20.90 6.92 6.90
C ASP A 62 22.36 6.94 7.35
N LYS A 63 23.23 7.51 6.52
CA LYS A 63 24.55 7.99 6.98
C LYS A 63 25.01 9.34 6.41
N ARG A 64 24.25 10.00 5.55
CA ARG A 64 24.69 11.27 4.93
C ARG A 64 23.52 12.19 4.54
N ASN A 65 22.32 11.65 4.30
CA ASN A 65 21.30 12.29 3.46
C ASN A 65 19.89 12.35 4.07
N ARG A 66 19.72 12.08 5.38
CA ARG A 66 18.50 12.43 6.14
C ARG A 66 17.20 11.70 5.71
N ARG A 67 16.99 10.48 6.28
CA ARG A 67 15.72 9.68 6.49
C ARG A 67 15.56 8.37 5.71
N TYR A 68 15.09 7.22 6.23
CA TYR A 68 14.27 6.88 7.42
C TYR A 68 14.73 5.63 8.20
N GLN A 69 14.63 5.62 9.54
CA GLN A 69 14.56 4.38 10.34
C GLN A 69 13.24 4.34 11.12
N LEU A 70 12.22 3.67 10.59
CA LEU A 70 10.97 3.41 11.33
C LEU A 70 11.17 2.41 12.47
N HIS A 71 12.07 1.44 12.31
CA HIS A 71 12.30 0.38 13.28
C HIS A 71 13.78 0.26 13.61
N LYS A 72 14.16 0.59 14.86
CA LYS A 72 15.53 0.43 15.36
C LYS A 72 15.74 -0.87 16.15
N ASN A 73 14.64 -1.46 16.63
CA ASN A 73 14.63 -2.67 17.44
C ASN A 73 13.97 -3.80 16.66
N PHE A 74 14.78 -4.63 16.00
CA PHE A 74 14.32 -5.80 15.28
C PHE A 74 15.31 -6.96 15.43
N PHE A 75 14.81 -8.17 15.20
CA PHE A 75 15.61 -9.38 15.11
C PHE A 75 15.19 -10.14 13.86
N TYR A 76 16.14 -10.69 13.10
CA TYR A 76 15.78 -11.57 11.99
C TYR A 76 16.81 -12.70 11.81
N THR A 77 16.34 -13.81 11.26
CA THR A 77 17.18 -14.86 10.70
C THR A 77 16.70 -15.20 9.32
N LEU A 78 17.65 -15.46 8.43
CA LEU A 78 17.40 -15.90 7.07
C LEU A 78 18.29 -17.13 6.83
N LYS A 79 17.67 -18.29 6.67
CA LYS A 79 18.38 -19.56 6.54
C LYS A 79 17.65 -20.45 5.53
N GLY A 80 18.33 -20.78 4.44
CA GLY A 80 17.70 -21.52 3.36
C GLY A 80 16.58 -20.69 2.75
N ASP A 81 15.40 -21.31 2.68
CA ASP A 81 14.11 -20.79 2.24
C ASP A 81 13.30 -20.08 3.35
N GLU A 82 13.74 -20.16 4.61
CA GLU A 82 13.01 -19.59 5.74
C GLU A 82 13.54 -18.21 6.14
N LEU A 83 12.65 -17.21 6.12
CA LEU A 83 12.82 -15.90 6.74
C LEU A 83 12.00 -15.83 8.03
N PHE A 84 12.65 -15.42 9.10
CA PHE A 84 12.03 -15.14 10.39
C PHE A 84 12.39 -13.72 10.82
N LEU A 85 11.39 -12.91 11.15
CA LEU A 85 11.53 -11.52 11.54
C LEU A 85 10.69 -11.21 12.77
N ILE A 86 11.25 -10.40 13.66
CA ILE A 86 10.59 -9.81 14.82
C ILE A 86 10.82 -8.30 14.80
N LEU A 87 9.75 -7.53 14.97
CA LEU A 87 9.77 -6.11 15.24
C LEU A 87 9.36 -5.86 16.70
N LEU A 88 10.06 -4.92 17.35
CA LEU A 88 9.90 -4.58 18.77
C LEU A 88 9.65 -3.08 18.92
N THR A 89 8.68 -2.53 18.18
CA THR A 89 8.35 -1.11 18.24
C THR A 89 6.99 -0.92 18.89
N THR A 90 5.92 -0.74 18.12
CA THR A 90 4.55 -0.69 18.63
C THR A 90 3.67 -1.56 17.73
N PRO A 91 2.61 -2.22 18.26
CA PRO A 91 1.80 -3.13 17.46
C PRO A 91 1.26 -2.51 16.16
N ALA A 92 0.78 -1.26 16.21
CA ALA A 92 0.25 -0.58 15.02
C ALA A 92 1.33 -0.27 13.96
N ALA A 93 2.50 0.24 14.39
CA ALA A 93 3.60 0.52 13.47
C ALA A 93 4.20 -0.76 12.89
N ASP A 94 4.41 -1.76 13.75
CA ASP A 94 4.93 -3.07 13.35
C ASP A 94 3.98 -3.75 12.38
N LEU A 95 2.67 -3.71 12.61
CA LEU A 95 1.68 -4.32 11.72
C LEU A 95 1.75 -3.74 10.31
N LYS A 96 1.79 -2.41 10.20
CA LYS A 96 1.93 -1.71 8.92
C LYS A 96 3.17 -2.16 8.16
N THR A 97 4.30 -2.21 8.85
CA THR A 97 5.58 -2.62 8.28
C THR A 97 5.56 -4.09 7.88
N LEU A 98 5.08 -4.99 8.73
CA LEU A 98 5.00 -6.42 8.43
C LEU A 98 4.10 -6.73 7.24
N LEU A 99 2.92 -6.09 7.15
CA LEU A 99 2.02 -6.24 6.00
C LEU A 99 2.66 -5.71 4.71
N SER A 100 3.30 -4.53 4.77
CA SER A 100 3.98 -3.95 3.62
C SER A 100 5.14 -4.83 3.14
N MET A 101 5.92 -5.35 4.08
CA MET A 101 7.03 -6.26 3.80
C MET A 101 6.55 -7.59 3.23
N ALA A 102 5.48 -8.18 3.78
CA ALA A 102 4.90 -9.42 3.28
C ALA A 102 4.48 -9.29 1.81
N LEU A 103 3.79 -8.19 1.48
CA LEU A 103 3.36 -7.89 0.11
C LEU A 103 4.56 -7.69 -0.83
N HIS A 104 5.50 -6.82 -0.46
CA HIS A 104 6.68 -6.58 -1.30
C HIS A 104 7.56 -7.82 -1.48
N LEU A 105 7.67 -8.66 -0.45
CA LEU A 105 8.41 -9.91 -0.52
C LEU A 105 7.78 -10.85 -1.54
N LYS A 106 6.45 -11.04 -1.45
CA LYS A 106 5.68 -11.85 -2.40
C LYS A 106 5.86 -11.34 -3.83
N ILE A 107 5.72 -10.03 -4.04
CA ILE A 107 5.83 -9.39 -5.36
C ILE A 107 7.23 -9.55 -5.92
N LYS A 108 8.26 -9.14 -5.17
CA LYS A 108 9.65 -9.23 -5.63
C LYS A 108 10.07 -10.67 -5.89
N TRP A 109 9.56 -11.62 -5.11
CA TRP A 109 9.82 -13.03 -5.32
C TRP A 109 9.17 -13.55 -6.60
N LEU A 110 7.90 -13.21 -6.83
CA LEU A 110 7.16 -13.55 -8.05
C LEU A 110 7.83 -12.97 -9.31
N LEU A 111 8.45 -11.80 -9.18
CA LEU A 111 9.14 -11.10 -10.25
C LEU A 111 10.65 -11.43 -10.35
N SER A 112 11.15 -12.33 -9.50
CA SER A 112 12.57 -12.71 -9.46
C SER A 112 13.05 -13.36 -10.76
N PRO A 113 14.36 -13.31 -11.07
CA PRO A 113 14.92 -13.99 -12.24
C PRO A 113 14.59 -15.49 -12.30
N PHE A 114 14.55 -16.16 -11.14
CA PHE A 114 14.15 -17.55 -11.01
C PHE A 114 12.71 -17.78 -11.49
N ASN A 115 11.73 -17.05 -10.92
CA ASN A 115 10.34 -17.19 -11.33
C ASN A 115 10.13 -16.74 -12.78
N ARG A 116 10.88 -15.74 -13.24
CA ARG A 116 10.87 -15.32 -14.64
C ARG A 116 11.27 -16.45 -15.58
N SER A 117 12.35 -17.16 -15.26
CA SER A 117 12.81 -18.30 -16.04
C SER A 117 11.76 -19.42 -16.10
N ARG A 118 11.07 -19.69 -14.98
CA ARG A 118 9.99 -20.70 -14.89
C ARG A 118 8.77 -20.33 -15.73
N VAL A 119 8.26 -19.12 -15.56
CA VAL A 119 7.08 -18.64 -16.29
C VAL A 119 7.34 -18.57 -17.79
N ASN A 120 8.57 -18.21 -18.20
CA ASN A 120 8.96 -18.19 -19.61
C ASN A 120 8.91 -19.56 -20.29
N ILE A 121 9.07 -20.65 -19.54
CA ILE A 121 8.92 -22.03 -20.05
C ILE A 121 7.54 -22.63 -19.73
N GLY A 122 6.56 -21.81 -19.34
CA GLY A 122 5.19 -22.24 -19.06
C GLY A 122 4.98 -22.94 -17.72
N GLN A 123 5.97 -22.90 -16.81
CA GLN A 123 5.81 -23.44 -15.47
C GLN A 123 5.23 -22.39 -14.52
N SER A 124 4.36 -22.82 -13.61
CA SER A 124 3.85 -21.95 -12.54
C SER A 124 5.00 -21.39 -11.69
N PRO A 125 4.92 -20.11 -11.30
CA PRO A 125 5.88 -19.51 -10.39
C PRO A 125 5.82 -20.20 -9.03
N LYS A 126 6.95 -20.23 -8.32
CA LYS A 126 6.99 -20.63 -6.91
C LYS A 126 6.56 -19.45 -6.06
N ASP A 127 5.60 -19.70 -5.18
CA ASP A 127 5.04 -18.71 -4.28
C ASP A 127 5.70 -18.78 -2.89
N VAL A 128 5.37 -17.83 -2.01
CA VAL A 128 5.77 -17.83 -0.60
C VAL A 128 4.54 -17.89 0.30
N GLY A 129 4.65 -18.65 1.39
CA GLY A 129 3.70 -18.64 2.50
C GLY A 129 4.19 -17.68 3.56
N ILE A 130 3.33 -16.79 4.05
CA ILE A 130 3.66 -15.82 5.10
C ILE A 130 2.69 -15.94 6.26
N GLY A 131 3.22 -15.98 7.48
CA GLY A 131 2.45 -15.98 8.73
C GLY A 131 2.84 -14.82 9.63
N ILE A 132 1.86 -14.03 10.05
CA ILE A 132 2.05 -12.86 10.92
C ILE A 132 1.30 -13.08 12.24
N ASN A 133 2.00 -12.83 13.35
CA ASN A 133 1.44 -12.93 14.70
C ASN A 133 1.90 -11.78 15.58
N PHE A 134 1.10 -11.44 16.59
CA PHE A 134 1.49 -10.49 17.64
C PHE A 134 1.41 -11.14 19.02
N GLY A 135 2.36 -10.80 19.88
CA GLY A 135 2.26 -11.07 21.30
C GLY A 135 3.58 -10.96 22.05
N LYS A 136 3.52 -11.25 23.34
CA LYS A 136 4.68 -11.19 24.23
C LYS A 136 5.70 -12.28 23.93
N ILE A 137 6.95 -11.87 23.78
CA ILE A 137 8.12 -12.74 23.71
C ILE A 137 9.10 -12.40 24.82
N VAL A 138 10.03 -13.32 25.04
CA VAL A 138 11.13 -13.18 25.98
C VAL A 138 12.42 -13.00 25.19
N MET A 139 13.14 -11.91 25.43
CA MET A 139 14.51 -11.72 24.93
C MET A 139 15.47 -12.18 26.01
N GLY A 140 16.01 -13.39 25.85
CA GLY A 140 16.87 -14.07 26.82
C GLY A 140 18.30 -14.26 26.34
N TRP A 141 19.24 -14.53 27.26
CA TRP A 141 20.63 -14.86 26.94
C TRP A 141 20.86 -16.35 27.17
N HIS A 142 21.34 -17.07 26.15
CA HIS A 142 21.60 -18.52 26.28
C HIS A 142 23.08 -18.84 26.53
N PRO A 143 23.36 -19.97 27.21
CA PRO A 143 24.73 -20.43 27.43
C PRO A 143 25.55 -20.58 26.14
N GLY A 144 24.91 -20.97 25.03
CA GLY A 144 25.53 -21.20 23.72
C GLY A 144 25.62 -19.96 22.81
N ASN A 145 25.01 -18.83 23.18
CA ASN A 145 25.10 -17.57 22.43
C ASN A 145 25.21 -16.41 23.41
N LYS A 146 26.45 -15.98 23.67
CA LYS A 146 26.77 -14.90 24.62
C LYS A 146 26.87 -13.53 23.96
N GLU A 147 26.78 -13.46 22.63
CA GLU A 147 26.98 -12.23 21.88
C GLU A 147 25.67 -11.43 21.74
N PHE A 148 24.53 -12.11 21.62
CA PHE A 148 23.23 -11.47 21.41
C PHE A 148 22.10 -12.18 22.16
N PRO A 149 21.10 -11.44 22.69
CA PRO A 149 19.89 -12.04 23.23
C PRO A 149 19.08 -12.68 22.09
N THR A 150 18.47 -13.82 22.39
CA THR A 150 17.64 -14.59 21.47
C THR A 150 16.17 -14.48 21.85
N PRO A 151 15.29 -14.29 20.86
CA PRO A 151 13.87 -14.28 21.10
C PRO A 151 13.37 -15.71 21.35
N GLU A 152 12.63 -15.88 22.45
CA GLU A 152 11.94 -17.10 22.80
C GLU A 152 10.47 -16.80 23.14
N GLY A 153 9.61 -17.77 22.90
CA GLY A 153 8.23 -17.68 23.32
C GLY A 153 7.27 -18.44 22.43
N PHE A 154 6.16 -18.83 23.03
CA PHE A 154 5.07 -19.54 22.35
C PHE A 154 4.54 -18.78 21.11
N GLN A 155 4.56 -17.44 21.15
CA GLN A 155 4.09 -16.60 20.04
C GLN A 155 4.92 -16.77 18.76
N ILE A 156 6.20 -17.15 18.88
CA ILE A 156 7.07 -17.44 17.74
C ILE A 156 6.66 -18.77 17.10
N ASN A 157 6.42 -19.80 17.92
CA ASN A 157 5.96 -21.10 17.44
C ASN A 157 4.58 -20.99 16.76
N LEU A 158 3.69 -20.15 17.31
CA LEU A 158 2.39 -19.87 16.71
C LEU A 158 2.55 -19.23 15.32
N ALA A 159 3.37 -18.19 15.20
CA ALA A 159 3.65 -17.53 13.91
C ALA A 159 4.14 -18.52 12.84
N LYS A 160 5.05 -19.44 13.23
CA LYS A 160 5.54 -20.50 12.33
C LYS A 160 4.43 -21.47 11.88
N ARG A 161 3.48 -21.81 12.75
CA ARG A 161 2.33 -22.66 12.37
C ARG A 161 1.35 -21.92 11.46
N ILE A 162 1.18 -20.62 11.66
CA ILE A 162 0.35 -19.78 10.80
C ILE A 162 0.93 -19.72 9.39
N GLU A 163 2.24 -19.53 9.27
CA GLU A 163 2.95 -19.59 7.99
C GLU A 163 2.74 -20.96 7.33
N SER A 164 2.86 -22.06 8.07
CA SER A 164 2.63 -23.39 7.49
C SER A 164 1.22 -23.57 6.94
N GLU A 165 0.20 -23.00 7.60
CA GLU A 165 -1.18 -23.01 7.11
C GLU A 165 -1.41 -22.05 5.94
N SER A 166 -0.66 -20.95 5.86
CA SER A 166 -0.82 -19.94 4.82
C SER A 166 -0.45 -20.45 3.43
N ARG A 167 0.41 -21.47 3.35
CA ARG A 167 0.77 -22.18 2.09
C ARG A 167 -0.45 -22.76 1.37
N LYS A 168 -1.54 -23.03 2.10
CA LYS A 168 -2.82 -23.53 1.58
C LYS A 168 -3.82 -22.41 1.24
N GLY A 169 -3.41 -21.15 1.38
CA GLY A 169 -4.24 -19.98 1.10
C GLY A 169 -4.62 -19.87 -0.37
N SER A 170 -5.82 -19.36 -0.62
CA SER A 170 -6.39 -19.23 -1.95
C SER A 170 -6.29 -17.82 -2.52
N HIS A 171 -5.89 -16.83 -1.72
CA HIS A 171 -5.86 -15.42 -2.13
C HIS A 171 -4.43 -14.89 -2.19
N SER A 172 -3.80 -14.68 -1.04
CA SER A 172 -2.45 -14.09 -0.95
C SER A 172 -1.42 -15.01 -0.33
N LYS A 173 -1.86 -16.07 0.38
CA LYS A 173 -1.00 -16.88 1.26
C LYS A 173 -0.30 -16.05 2.34
N ILE A 174 -0.85 -14.89 2.69
CA ILE A 174 -0.43 -14.08 3.84
C ILE A 174 -1.50 -14.23 4.91
N TYR A 175 -1.17 -14.94 6.00
CA TYR A 175 -2.12 -15.24 7.07
C TYR A 175 -1.77 -14.48 8.34
N LEU A 176 -2.81 -13.97 8.99
CA LEU A 176 -2.71 -13.34 10.30
C LEU A 176 -3.31 -14.26 11.36
N SER A 177 -2.67 -14.27 12.53
CA SER A 177 -3.31 -14.77 13.74
C SER A 177 -4.52 -13.91 14.13
N HIS A 178 -5.36 -14.42 15.02
CA HIS A 178 -6.40 -13.62 15.65
C HIS A 178 -5.83 -12.39 16.40
N SER A 179 -4.65 -12.49 17.04
CA SER A 179 -4.05 -11.33 17.71
C SER A 179 -3.62 -10.26 16.70
N ALA A 180 -3.00 -10.65 15.58
CA ALA A 180 -2.64 -9.73 14.51
C ALA A 180 -3.88 -9.07 13.88
N TYR A 181 -4.93 -9.84 13.64
CA TYR A 181 -6.22 -9.32 13.16
C TYR A 181 -6.84 -8.29 14.12
N ARG A 182 -6.75 -8.53 15.43
CA ARG A 182 -7.20 -7.54 16.43
C ARG A 182 -6.40 -6.25 16.37
N VAL A 183 -5.08 -6.32 16.21
CA VAL A 183 -4.24 -5.14 16.01
C VAL A 183 -4.68 -4.38 14.75
N CYS A 184 -5.02 -5.08 13.65
CA CYS A 184 -5.57 -4.45 12.45
C CYS A 184 -6.85 -3.67 12.77
N ARG A 185 -7.82 -4.30 13.45
CA ARG A 185 -9.10 -3.64 13.78
C ARG A 185 -8.91 -2.44 14.71
N GLN A 186 -8.04 -2.56 15.71
CA GLN A 186 -7.79 -1.51 16.69
C GLN A 186 -7.09 -0.30 16.10
N ALA A 187 -6.16 -0.52 15.17
CA ALA A 187 -5.50 0.57 14.45
C ALA A 187 -6.26 0.99 13.19
N HIS A 188 -7.54 0.61 13.08
CA HIS A 188 -8.47 0.97 12.00
C HIS A 188 -7.96 0.66 10.58
N PHE A 189 -7.14 -0.38 10.45
CA PHE A 189 -6.71 -0.91 9.16
C PHE A 189 -7.91 -1.52 8.43
N ARG A 190 -8.36 -0.90 7.34
CA ARG A 190 -9.47 -1.42 6.51
C ARG A 190 -8.96 -2.41 5.48
N VAL A 191 -8.59 -3.59 5.97
CA VAL A 191 -8.10 -4.69 5.15
C VAL A 191 -9.14 -5.79 5.10
N ASP A 192 -9.36 -6.38 3.93
CA ASP A 192 -10.27 -7.51 3.79
C ASP A 192 -9.55 -8.82 4.11
N PHE A 193 -10.18 -9.60 4.97
CA PHE A 193 -9.67 -10.89 5.40
C PHE A 193 -10.70 -11.97 5.17
N GLU A 194 -10.24 -13.13 4.69
CA GLU A 194 -11.02 -14.36 4.69
C GLU A 194 -10.74 -15.11 6.00
N PRO A 195 -11.71 -15.21 6.92
CA PRO A 195 -11.54 -15.97 8.14
C PRO A 195 -11.52 -17.48 7.82
N LYS A 196 -10.58 -18.19 8.42
CA LYS A 196 -10.45 -19.64 8.31
C LYS A 196 -10.36 -20.27 9.69
N GLU A 197 -11.36 -21.08 10.00
CA GLU A 197 -11.36 -21.95 11.16
C GLU A 197 -10.41 -23.13 10.93
N THR A 198 -9.49 -23.39 11.86
CA THR A 198 -8.53 -24.49 11.74
C THR A 198 -7.96 -24.93 13.09
N THR A 199 -7.29 -26.08 13.10
CA THR A 199 -6.48 -26.55 14.21
C THR A 199 -5.00 -26.46 13.85
N LEU A 200 -4.16 -26.02 14.79
CA LEU A 200 -2.71 -25.91 14.55
C LEU A 200 -1.95 -27.06 15.21
N LYS A 201 -1.01 -27.65 14.48
CA LYS A 201 -0.17 -28.74 15.02
C LYS A 201 0.57 -28.30 16.27
N GLY A 202 0.30 -28.97 17.40
CA GLY A 202 0.89 -28.68 18.71
C GLY A 202 0.12 -27.63 19.53
N PHE A 203 -1.09 -27.28 19.12
CA PHE A 203 -2.00 -26.37 19.81
C PHE A 203 -3.32 -27.11 20.07
N GLU A 204 -3.87 -26.94 21.27
CA GLU A 204 -5.18 -27.49 21.61
C GLU A 204 -6.30 -26.55 21.14
N GLY A 205 -7.37 -27.15 20.65
CA GLY A 205 -8.58 -26.43 20.25
C GLY A 205 -8.51 -25.85 18.83
N VAL A 206 -9.62 -25.20 18.50
CA VAL A 206 -9.83 -24.52 17.23
C VAL A 206 -9.36 -23.07 17.35
N THR A 207 -8.76 -22.54 16.28
CA THR A 207 -8.39 -21.13 16.16
C THR A 207 -8.88 -20.56 14.83
N TYR A 208 -8.88 -19.24 14.74
CA TYR A 208 -9.18 -18.50 13.52
C TYR A 208 -7.91 -17.87 12.98
N LEU A 209 -7.64 -18.16 11.71
CA LEU A 209 -6.65 -17.45 10.91
C LEU A 209 -7.36 -16.52 9.93
N TYR A 210 -6.67 -15.49 9.49
CA TYR A 210 -7.24 -14.47 8.62
C TYR A 210 -6.33 -14.35 7.39
N GLU A 211 -6.75 -14.94 6.28
CA GLU A 211 -6.04 -14.75 5.02
C GLU A 211 -6.29 -13.35 4.52
N LEU A 212 -5.22 -12.62 4.22
CA LEU A 212 -5.31 -11.35 3.56
C LEU A 212 -5.87 -11.55 2.14
N LYS A 213 -7.08 -11.06 1.86
CA LYS A 213 -7.67 -11.16 0.51
C LYS A 213 -7.08 -10.11 -0.41
N ASN A 214 -7.15 -8.86 0.03
CA ASN A 214 -6.72 -7.70 -0.71
C ASN A 214 -5.98 -6.76 0.24
N ILE A 215 -4.76 -6.34 -0.12
CA ILE A 215 -4.19 -5.14 0.46
C ILE A 215 -4.77 -3.99 -0.32
N SER A 216 -5.71 -3.32 0.32
CA SER A 216 -6.14 -2.00 -0.08
C SER A 216 -4.93 -1.06 -0.05
N GLN A 217 -4.48 -0.56 -1.20
CA GLN A 217 -3.56 0.59 -1.22
C GLN A 217 -4.18 1.80 -0.49
N ILE A 218 -5.51 1.80 -0.36
CA ILE A 218 -6.36 2.91 0.07
C ILE A 218 -6.54 2.97 1.60
N ALA A 219 -6.48 1.84 2.33
CA ALA A 219 -6.79 1.84 3.76
C ALA A 219 -5.64 2.15 4.71
N LEU A 220 -4.46 2.36 4.15
CA LEU A 220 -3.28 2.74 4.89
C LEU A 220 -3.02 4.17 4.46
N GLY A 221 -2.82 5.12 5.38
CA GLY A 221 -2.21 6.42 5.07
C GLY A 221 -0.76 6.30 4.57
N VAL A 222 -0.44 5.24 3.82
CA VAL A 222 0.75 4.96 3.04
C VAL A 222 0.26 4.32 1.74
N THR A 223 0.36 5.09 0.67
CA THR A 223 0.35 4.59 -0.70
C THR A 223 1.47 3.56 -0.83
N ILE A 224 1.14 2.27 -0.69
CA ILE A 224 2.04 1.20 -1.13
C ILE A 224 1.90 1.16 -2.64
N ARG A 225 2.59 2.07 -3.32
CA ARG A 225 2.83 1.94 -4.76
C ARG A 225 3.51 0.60 -4.98
N TYR A 226 3.29 -0.05 -6.12
CA TYR A 226 4.03 -1.24 -6.52
C TYR A 226 5.24 -0.86 -7.38
N PRO A 227 6.32 -0.23 -6.84
CA PRO A 227 7.40 0.33 -7.66
C PRO A 227 8.09 -0.72 -8.53
N VAL A 228 8.07 -1.98 -8.11
CA VAL A 228 8.68 -3.09 -8.87
C VAL A 228 7.85 -3.45 -10.10
N ILE A 229 6.53 -3.20 -10.11
CA ILE A 229 5.64 -3.56 -11.23
C ILE A 229 5.74 -2.54 -12.37
N ASP A 230 6.02 -1.27 -12.05
CA ASP A 230 6.20 -0.19 -13.03
C ASP A 230 7.33 -0.48 -14.02
N GLU A 231 8.38 -1.18 -13.61
CA GLU A 231 9.55 -1.50 -14.43
C GLU A 231 9.42 -2.84 -15.20
N VAL A 232 8.42 -3.66 -14.87
CA VAL A 232 8.25 -4.99 -15.47
C VAL A 232 7.46 -4.90 -16.77
N GLU A 233 7.90 -5.66 -17.78
CA GLU A 233 7.19 -5.82 -19.05
C GLU A 233 5.78 -6.41 -18.84
N LEU A 234 4.77 -5.76 -19.44
CA LEU A 234 3.37 -6.18 -19.34
C LEU A 234 3.19 -7.65 -19.73
N GLY A 235 3.78 -8.09 -20.85
CA GLY A 235 3.62 -9.47 -21.32
C GLY A 235 4.15 -10.54 -20.35
N TYR A 236 5.06 -10.19 -19.44
CA TYR A 236 5.47 -11.10 -18.37
C TYR A 236 4.43 -11.15 -17.24
N LEU A 237 3.86 -10.00 -16.86
CA LEU A 237 2.82 -9.91 -15.84
C LEU A 237 1.55 -10.65 -16.27
N GLU A 238 1.17 -10.56 -17.55
CA GLU A 238 0.01 -11.25 -18.11
C GLU A 238 0.17 -12.78 -18.01
N LYS A 239 1.34 -13.31 -18.38
CA LYS A 239 1.64 -14.75 -18.20
C LYS A 239 1.54 -15.19 -16.75
N ILE A 240 1.95 -14.34 -15.81
CA ILE A 240 1.79 -14.67 -14.39
C ILE A 240 0.30 -14.73 -14.03
N ILE A 241 -0.49 -13.72 -14.42
CA ILE A 241 -1.95 -13.69 -14.17
C ILE A 241 -2.62 -14.97 -14.68
N ASP A 242 -2.27 -15.43 -15.89
CA ASP A 242 -2.80 -16.66 -16.47
C ASP A 242 -2.45 -17.90 -15.63
N LEU A 243 -1.24 -17.93 -15.05
CA LEU A 243 -0.74 -19.03 -14.22
C LEU A 243 -1.18 -18.94 -12.75
N THR A 244 -1.61 -17.76 -12.29
CA THR A 244 -2.04 -17.49 -10.92
C THR A 244 -3.36 -16.71 -10.89
N PRO A 245 -4.46 -17.27 -11.43
CA PRO A 245 -5.72 -16.54 -11.60
C PRO A 245 -6.37 -16.10 -10.29
N HIS A 246 -5.93 -16.61 -9.14
CA HIS A 246 -6.42 -16.22 -7.81
C HIS A 246 -5.64 -15.07 -7.16
N ASP A 247 -4.47 -14.67 -7.71
CA ASP A 247 -3.70 -13.52 -7.24
C ASP A 247 -4.33 -12.21 -7.77
N LEU A 248 -5.51 -11.88 -7.25
CA LEU A 248 -6.32 -10.72 -7.69
C LEU A 248 -5.57 -9.39 -7.60
N TRP A 249 -4.68 -9.25 -6.62
CA TRP A 249 -3.84 -8.07 -6.43
C TRP A 249 -2.96 -7.77 -7.65
N LEU A 250 -2.57 -8.78 -8.44
CA LEU A 250 -1.74 -8.59 -9.63
C LEU A 250 -2.54 -7.98 -10.78
N ARG A 251 -3.83 -8.37 -10.94
CA ARG A 251 -4.74 -7.73 -11.89
C ARG A 251 -4.91 -6.25 -11.57
N LEU A 252 -5.11 -5.93 -10.29
CA LEU A 252 -5.21 -4.55 -9.83
C LEU A 252 -3.95 -3.73 -10.20
N ALA A 253 -2.77 -4.28 -9.94
CA ALA A 253 -1.51 -3.60 -10.24
C ALA A 253 -1.26 -3.42 -11.75
N VAL A 254 -1.62 -4.42 -12.57
CA VAL A 254 -1.53 -4.32 -14.04
C VAL A 254 -2.51 -3.27 -14.57
N ALA A 255 -3.75 -3.24 -14.06
CA ALA A 255 -4.74 -2.23 -14.44
C ALA A 255 -4.27 -0.81 -14.09
N GLU A 256 -3.68 -0.61 -12.91
CA GLU A 256 -3.10 0.68 -12.50
C GLU A 256 -1.97 1.12 -13.46
N LYS A 257 -1.05 0.20 -13.79
CA LYS A 257 0.04 0.46 -14.74
C LYS A 257 -0.48 0.83 -16.13
N LEU A 258 -1.50 0.12 -16.61
CA LEU A 258 -2.13 0.39 -17.91
C LEU A 258 -2.83 1.77 -17.92
N LEU A 259 -3.55 2.11 -16.85
CA LEU A 259 -4.14 3.43 -16.67
C LEU A 259 -3.09 4.55 -16.67
N ALA A 260 -1.97 4.35 -15.96
CA ALA A 260 -0.88 5.32 -15.90
C ALA A 260 -0.24 5.58 -17.27
N ALA A 261 -0.22 4.59 -18.17
CA ALA A 261 0.29 4.76 -19.52
C ALA A 261 -0.67 5.53 -20.45
N GLY A 262 -1.97 5.55 -20.13
CA GLY A 262 -2.92 6.56 -20.61
C GLY A 262 -3.38 6.50 -22.07
N SER A 263 -2.85 5.59 -22.91
CA SER A 263 -3.38 5.42 -24.27
C SER A 263 -4.75 4.74 -24.25
N VAL A 264 -5.61 5.06 -25.24
CA VAL A 264 -6.97 4.49 -25.34
C VAL A 264 -6.94 2.96 -25.27
N ALA A 265 -6.04 2.33 -26.03
CA ALA A 265 -5.89 0.88 -26.04
C ALA A 265 -5.48 0.29 -24.68
N GLN A 266 -4.68 1.02 -23.89
CA GLN A 266 -4.29 0.57 -22.55
C GLN A 266 -5.40 0.77 -21.54
N ILE A 267 -6.15 1.87 -21.63
CA ILE A 267 -7.34 2.10 -20.79
C ILE A 267 -8.39 1.01 -21.04
N ASP A 268 -8.57 0.57 -22.28
CA ASP A 268 -9.47 -0.53 -22.62
C ASP A 268 -9.03 -1.87 -22.02
N ARG A 269 -7.72 -2.15 -22.04
CA ARG A 269 -7.18 -3.32 -21.35
C ARG A 269 -7.32 -3.23 -19.83
N ALA A 270 -7.08 -2.04 -19.26
CA ALA A 270 -7.28 -1.81 -17.83
C ALA A 270 -8.73 -2.08 -17.42
N TYR A 271 -9.69 -1.63 -18.23
CA TYR A 271 -11.11 -1.91 -18.03
C TYR A 271 -11.39 -3.41 -17.95
N HIS A 272 -10.86 -4.21 -18.87
CA HIS A 272 -11.08 -5.65 -18.85
C HIS A 272 -10.53 -6.31 -17.57
N TYR A 273 -9.32 -5.93 -17.13
CA TYR A 273 -8.78 -6.44 -15.87
C TYR A 273 -9.59 -6.03 -14.64
N ILE A 274 -10.12 -4.80 -14.62
CA ILE A 274 -10.96 -4.30 -13.53
C ILE A 274 -12.34 -4.95 -13.53
N GLU A 275 -12.90 -5.21 -14.71
CA GLU A 275 -14.17 -5.93 -14.87
C GLU A 275 -14.05 -7.35 -14.32
N GLU A 276 -13.06 -8.13 -14.75
CA GLU A 276 -12.80 -9.48 -14.20
C GLU A 276 -12.58 -9.46 -12.69
N LEU A 277 -11.85 -8.44 -12.20
CA LEU A 277 -11.56 -8.30 -10.79
C LEU A 277 -12.82 -8.02 -9.97
N LEU A 278 -13.72 -7.17 -10.47
CA LEU A 278 -14.96 -6.82 -9.80
C LEU A 278 -16.05 -7.89 -9.97
N ASP A 279 -15.98 -8.75 -10.98
CA ASP A 279 -16.81 -9.96 -11.07
C ASP A 279 -16.50 -10.94 -9.92
N LEU A 280 -15.22 -11.04 -9.55
CA LEU A 280 -14.75 -11.88 -8.45
C LEU A 280 -14.95 -11.20 -7.08
N GLU A 281 -14.70 -9.90 -6.98
CA GLU A 281 -14.82 -9.11 -5.75
C GLU A 281 -15.63 -7.82 -5.97
N PRO A 282 -16.98 -7.87 -6.01
CA PRO A 282 -17.84 -6.73 -6.37
C PRO A 282 -17.79 -5.51 -5.43
N LYS A 283 -17.20 -5.70 -4.25
CA LYS A 283 -17.04 -4.67 -3.21
C LYS A 283 -15.58 -4.29 -2.99
N LEU A 284 -14.68 -4.61 -3.92
CA LEU A 284 -13.30 -4.18 -3.85
C LEU A 284 -13.21 -2.67 -4.13
N ALA A 285 -12.96 -1.88 -3.09
CA ALA A 285 -12.91 -0.41 -3.19
C ALA A 285 -11.85 0.07 -4.19
N GLU A 286 -10.68 -0.57 -4.27
CA GLU A 286 -9.64 -0.26 -5.24
C GLU A 286 -10.10 -0.49 -6.68
N GLY A 287 -10.76 -1.62 -6.92
CA GLY A 287 -11.30 -1.95 -8.23
C GLY A 287 -12.36 -0.93 -8.66
N LEU A 288 -13.25 -0.55 -7.74
CA LEU A 288 -14.26 0.48 -7.98
C LEU A 288 -13.64 1.87 -8.21
N PHE A 289 -12.59 2.21 -7.46
CA PHE A 289 -11.87 3.47 -7.65
C PHE A 289 -11.15 3.52 -9.01
N LEU A 290 -10.47 2.44 -9.41
CA LEU A 290 -9.85 2.36 -10.73
C LEU A 290 -10.91 2.33 -11.84
N LEU A 291 -12.06 1.70 -11.63
CA LEU A 291 -13.20 1.77 -12.57
C LEU A 291 -13.70 3.20 -12.73
N GLY A 292 -13.82 3.97 -11.64
CA GLY A 292 -14.12 5.39 -11.67
C GLY A 292 -13.11 6.18 -12.52
N LYS A 293 -11.81 5.95 -12.32
CA LYS A 293 -10.75 6.56 -13.13
C LYS A 293 -10.85 6.19 -14.62
N ILE A 294 -11.17 4.93 -14.92
CA ILE A 294 -11.36 4.47 -16.30
C ILE A 294 -12.52 5.22 -16.94
N TYR A 295 -13.64 5.39 -16.22
CA TYR A 295 -14.77 6.16 -16.72
C TYR A 295 -14.43 7.64 -16.91
N GLU A 296 -13.65 8.25 -16.01
CA GLU A 296 -13.12 9.60 -16.22
C GLU A 296 -12.30 9.73 -17.50
N HIS A 297 -11.34 8.82 -17.72
CA HIS A 297 -10.52 8.81 -18.93
C HIS A 297 -11.35 8.61 -20.21
N ARG A 298 -12.47 7.90 -20.12
CA ARG A 298 -13.42 7.71 -21.23
C ARG A 298 -14.44 8.85 -21.36
N GLY A 299 -14.36 9.90 -20.55
CA GLY A 299 -15.33 11.01 -20.53
C GLY A 299 -16.71 10.63 -19.99
N LYS A 300 -16.87 9.43 -19.43
CA LYS A 300 -18.10 8.91 -18.83
C LYS A 300 -18.23 9.37 -17.37
N LEU A 301 -18.23 10.69 -17.18
CA LEU A 301 -18.22 11.31 -15.85
C LEU A 301 -19.39 10.87 -14.94
N PRO A 302 -20.64 10.65 -15.42
CA PRO A 302 -21.71 10.16 -14.55
C PRO A 302 -21.42 8.77 -13.99
N ASP A 303 -20.88 7.87 -14.81
CA ASP A 303 -20.50 6.51 -14.39
C ASP A 303 -19.33 6.56 -13.39
N ALA A 304 -18.39 7.49 -13.58
CA ALA A 304 -17.28 7.73 -12.64
C ALA A 304 -17.79 8.17 -11.26
N VAL A 305 -18.72 9.13 -11.21
CA VAL A 305 -19.35 9.59 -9.97
C VAL A 305 -20.02 8.42 -9.24
N GLU A 306 -20.76 7.56 -9.94
CA GLU A 306 -21.39 6.38 -9.33
C GLU A 306 -20.35 5.45 -8.68
N GLN A 307 -19.26 5.14 -9.38
CA GLN A 307 -18.24 4.26 -8.82
C GLN A 307 -17.53 4.89 -7.62
N TYR A 308 -17.23 6.19 -7.66
CA TYR A 308 -16.65 6.88 -6.50
C TYR A 308 -17.62 6.96 -5.32
N ASP A 309 -18.92 7.15 -5.55
CA ASP A 309 -19.92 7.07 -4.48
C ASP A 309 -19.94 5.67 -3.83
N ARG A 310 -19.85 4.60 -4.63
CA ARG A 310 -19.71 3.23 -4.11
C ARG A 310 -18.44 3.06 -3.28
N VAL A 311 -17.33 3.65 -3.71
CA VAL A 311 -16.09 3.65 -2.94
C VAL A 311 -16.28 4.36 -1.60
N LEU A 312 -16.88 5.55 -1.58
CA LEU A 312 -17.11 6.32 -0.36
C LEU A 312 -18.15 5.68 0.58
N ALA A 313 -19.07 4.89 0.05
CA ALA A 313 -19.98 4.07 0.86
C ALA A 313 -19.24 2.94 1.61
N LEU A 314 -18.18 2.38 1.02
CA LEU A 314 -17.32 1.38 1.65
C LEU A 314 -16.26 2.04 2.55
N LEU A 315 -15.70 3.16 2.10
CA LEU A 315 -14.59 3.88 2.70
C LEU A 315 -14.90 5.39 2.83
N PRO A 316 -15.67 5.81 3.85
CA PRO A 316 -16.09 7.21 3.98
C PRO A 316 -14.94 8.21 4.09
N ASP A 317 -13.83 7.82 4.73
CA ASP A 317 -12.64 8.67 4.92
C ASP A 317 -11.62 8.56 3.78
N PHE A 318 -12.02 8.11 2.57
CA PHE A 318 -11.10 8.05 1.44
C PHE A 318 -11.09 9.35 0.63
N ASP A 319 -10.23 10.28 1.06
CA ASP A 319 -10.13 11.62 0.46
C ASP A 319 -9.86 11.60 -1.04
N THR A 320 -8.98 10.73 -1.55
CA THR A 320 -8.67 10.70 -2.99
C THR A 320 -9.90 10.37 -3.84
N ALA A 321 -10.76 9.44 -3.42
CA ALA A 321 -12.02 9.17 -4.13
C ALA A 321 -13.00 10.34 -4.02
N ARG A 322 -13.02 11.04 -2.87
CA ARG A 322 -13.86 12.23 -2.68
C ARG A 322 -13.45 13.36 -3.61
N LEU A 323 -12.16 13.68 -3.66
CA LEU A 323 -11.61 14.71 -4.56
C LEU A 323 -11.91 14.37 -6.02
N ALA A 324 -11.71 13.12 -6.43
CA ALA A 324 -12.02 12.66 -7.79
C ALA A 324 -13.52 12.80 -8.12
N LEU A 325 -14.40 12.42 -7.19
CA LEU A 325 -15.85 12.61 -7.32
C LEU A 325 -16.23 14.07 -7.49
N ILE A 326 -15.71 14.95 -6.63
CA ILE A 326 -16.00 16.39 -6.69
C ILE A 326 -15.51 16.98 -8.01
N GLY A 327 -14.29 16.63 -8.44
CA GLY A 327 -13.76 17.01 -9.74
C GLY A 327 -14.66 16.56 -10.89
N CYS A 328 -15.22 15.35 -10.83
CA CYS A 328 -16.20 14.87 -11.82
C CYS A 328 -17.49 15.70 -11.82
N LEU A 329 -18.03 16.04 -10.64
CA LEU A 329 -19.23 16.87 -10.52
C LEU A 329 -19.02 18.27 -11.10
N LEU A 330 -17.85 18.87 -10.86
CA LEU A 330 -17.49 20.17 -11.44
C LEU A 330 -17.32 20.08 -12.97
N LYS A 331 -16.69 19.04 -13.50
CA LYS A 331 -16.62 18.80 -14.95
C LYS A 331 -18.01 18.60 -15.57
N LEU A 332 -18.95 18.00 -14.81
CA LEU A 332 -20.36 17.83 -15.20
C LEU A 332 -21.21 19.10 -15.06
N GLN A 333 -20.65 20.23 -14.63
CA GLN A 333 -21.40 21.47 -14.34
C GLN A 333 -22.51 21.25 -13.29
N ARG A 334 -22.21 20.48 -12.23
CA ARG A 334 -23.09 20.24 -11.07
C ARG A 334 -22.46 20.82 -9.78
N PRO A 335 -22.20 22.14 -9.73
CA PRO A 335 -21.47 22.76 -8.62
C PRO A 335 -22.25 22.76 -7.30
N GLU A 336 -23.58 22.77 -7.31
CA GLU A 336 -24.40 22.70 -6.10
C GLU A 336 -24.22 21.35 -5.38
N GLU A 337 -24.15 20.27 -6.14
CA GLU A 337 -23.89 18.93 -5.59
C GLU A 337 -22.45 18.82 -5.10
N ALA A 338 -21.49 19.36 -5.86
CA ALA A 338 -20.09 19.43 -5.44
C ALA A 338 -19.95 20.15 -4.09
N LEU A 339 -20.56 21.33 -3.94
CA LEU A 339 -20.57 22.08 -2.67
C LEU A 339 -21.27 21.31 -1.56
N THR A 340 -22.40 20.66 -1.83
CA THR A 340 -23.09 19.85 -0.83
C THR A 340 -22.18 18.72 -0.32
N ARG A 341 -21.46 18.03 -1.21
CA ARG A 341 -20.52 16.96 -0.84
C ARG A 341 -19.28 17.48 -0.11
N LEU A 342 -18.80 18.67 -0.47
CA LEU A 342 -17.71 19.37 0.19
C LEU A 342 -18.09 19.78 1.63
N LEU A 343 -19.25 20.41 1.80
CA LEU A 343 -19.73 20.95 3.09
C LEU A 343 -20.21 19.87 4.07
N THR A 344 -20.67 18.73 3.56
CA THR A 344 -21.09 17.58 4.40
C THR A 344 -19.90 16.77 4.92
N TYR A 345 -18.73 16.96 4.34
CA TYR A 345 -17.49 16.39 4.83
C TYR A 345 -16.83 17.32 5.85
N LYS A 346 -16.12 16.76 6.83
CA LYS A 346 -15.49 17.50 7.94
C LYS A 346 -14.76 18.76 7.45
N ASN A 347 -14.84 19.84 8.24
CA ASN A 347 -14.28 21.14 7.91
C ASN A 347 -12.77 21.00 7.59
N PRO A 348 -12.27 21.56 6.48
CA PRO A 348 -10.83 21.57 6.15
C PRO A 348 -9.94 22.03 7.32
N ALA A 349 -10.47 22.88 8.22
CA ALA A 349 -9.78 23.33 9.44
C ALA A 349 -9.45 22.22 10.46
N ASP A 350 -10.04 21.03 10.35
CA ASP A 350 -9.75 19.86 11.20
C ASP A 350 -8.55 19.02 10.66
N TYR A 351 -8.01 19.36 9.48
CA TYR A 351 -6.84 18.72 8.89
C TYR A 351 -5.59 19.58 9.16
N PRO A 352 -4.69 19.16 10.06
CA PRO A 352 -3.51 19.96 10.38
C PRO A 352 -2.51 19.96 9.21
N LEU A 353 -2.45 21.06 8.45
CA LEU A 353 -1.37 21.37 7.48
C LEU A 353 -0.98 20.19 6.57
N ASP A 354 -1.97 19.59 5.91
CA ASP A 354 -1.79 18.51 4.95
C ASP A 354 -2.10 19.00 3.52
N TYR A 355 -1.38 18.44 2.53
CA TYR A 355 -1.58 18.68 1.08
C TYR A 355 -3.05 18.49 0.61
N LEU A 356 -3.88 17.80 1.39
CA LEU A 356 -5.31 17.66 1.12
C LEU A 356 -6.08 18.97 1.32
N GLU A 357 -5.72 19.79 2.31
CA GLU A 357 -6.44 21.03 2.64
C GLU A 357 -6.48 21.98 1.43
N ILE A 358 -5.36 22.06 0.71
CA ILE A 358 -5.23 22.97 -0.42
C ILE A 358 -6.00 22.49 -1.66
N GLU A 359 -6.03 21.18 -1.92
CA GLU A 359 -6.86 20.61 -2.99
C GLU A 359 -8.35 20.83 -2.70
N TYR A 360 -8.79 20.73 -1.44
CA TYR A 360 -10.16 21.09 -1.06
C TYR A 360 -10.45 22.57 -1.25
N LYS A 361 -9.55 23.48 -0.85
CA LYS A 361 -9.72 24.94 -1.06
C LYS A 361 -9.87 25.28 -2.55
N GLU A 362 -9.09 24.64 -3.42
CA GLU A 362 -9.21 24.80 -4.87
C GLU A 362 -10.60 24.33 -5.37
N LEU A 363 -11.06 23.16 -4.96
CA LEU A 363 -12.38 22.65 -5.36
C LEU A 363 -13.52 23.52 -4.85
N TYR A 364 -13.42 24.10 -3.64
CA TYR A 364 -14.37 25.10 -3.16
C TYR A 364 -14.38 26.34 -4.06
N ALA A 365 -13.20 26.88 -4.39
CA ALA A 365 -13.09 28.04 -5.28
C ALA A 365 -13.72 27.75 -6.65
N GLN A 366 -13.41 26.61 -7.26
CA GLN A 366 -13.97 26.20 -8.55
C GLN A 366 -15.49 26.03 -8.50
N ALA A 367 -16.03 25.44 -7.43
CA ALA A 367 -17.47 25.26 -7.27
C ALA A 367 -18.22 26.60 -7.14
N TYR A 368 -17.71 27.53 -6.32
CA TYR A 368 -18.29 28.87 -6.21
C TYR A 368 -18.13 29.70 -7.49
N ALA A 369 -17.04 29.49 -8.23
CA ALA A 369 -16.81 30.14 -9.51
C ALA A 369 -17.84 29.74 -10.57
N GLN A 370 -18.18 28.44 -10.65
CA GLN A 370 -19.23 27.94 -11.55
C GLN A 370 -20.61 28.50 -11.18
N LEU A 371 -20.87 28.73 -9.89
CA LEU A 371 -22.08 29.40 -9.39
C LEU A 371 -22.08 30.92 -9.55
N ARG A 372 -21.01 31.51 -10.11
CA ARG A 372 -20.80 32.96 -10.19
C ARG A 372 -20.84 33.67 -8.83
N ASN A 373 -20.55 32.95 -7.74
CA ASN A 373 -20.46 33.54 -6.40
C ASN A 373 -19.09 34.19 -6.22
N ARG A 374 -18.98 35.45 -6.65
CA ARG A 374 -17.74 36.24 -6.59
C ARG A 374 -17.12 36.26 -5.19
N GLU A 375 -17.91 36.57 -4.17
CA GLU A 375 -17.43 36.76 -2.80
C GLU A 375 -16.72 35.51 -2.29
N GLN A 376 -17.40 34.37 -2.34
CA GLN A 376 -16.83 33.10 -1.86
C GLN A 376 -15.67 32.64 -2.74
N THR A 377 -15.75 32.82 -4.07
CA THR A 377 -14.63 32.49 -4.97
C THR A 377 -13.36 33.23 -4.55
N LEU A 378 -13.45 34.55 -4.33
CA LEU A 378 -12.31 35.35 -3.90
C LEU A 378 -11.83 34.96 -2.50
N THR A 379 -12.73 34.65 -1.56
CA THR A 379 -12.34 34.19 -0.21
C THR A 379 -11.44 32.95 -0.26
N TYR A 380 -11.82 31.93 -1.04
CA TYR A 380 -11.01 30.72 -1.16
C TYR A 380 -9.72 30.96 -1.95
N LEU A 381 -9.74 31.80 -2.99
CA LEU A 381 -8.53 32.17 -3.73
C LEU A 381 -7.52 32.98 -2.88
N THR A 382 -8.00 33.87 -2.00
CA THR A 382 -7.14 34.56 -1.02
C THR A 382 -6.51 33.57 -0.06
N SER A 383 -7.31 32.64 0.50
CA SER A 383 -6.79 31.61 1.39
C SER A 383 -5.74 30.71 0.70
N LEU A 384 -5.92 30.40 -0.59
CA LEU A 384 -4.95 29.68 -1.40
C LEU A 384 -3.66 30.45 -1.62
N ALA A 385 -3.75 31.74 -1.94
CA ALA A 385 -2.59 32.60 -2.20
C ALA A 385 -1.67 32.78 -0.97
N GLU A 386 -2.25 32.65 0.23
CA GLU A 386 -1.53 32.71 1.51
C GLU A 386 -0.92 31.36 1.92
N ASP A 387 -1.35 30.25 1.31
CA ASP A 387 -0.97 28.90 1.70
C ASP A 387 0.44 28.53 1.20
N PRO A 388 1.40 28.18 2.10
CA PRO A 388 2.76 27.85 1.70
C PRO A 388 2.86 26.55 0.86
N LEU A 389 1.83 25.71 0.85
CA LEU A 389 1.80 24.46 0.08
C LEU A 389 1.26 24.64 -1.35
N LEU A 390 0.78 25.84 -1.73
CA LEU A 390 0.27 26.14 -3.09
C LEU A 390 1.22 25.72 -4.20
N ARG A 391 2.51 25.92 -3.98
CA ARG A 391 3.58 25.57 -4.91
C ARG A 391 3.70 24.08 -5.24
N LEU A 392 2.95 23.21 -4.56
CA LEU A 392 3.01 21.76 -4.70
C LEU A 392 1.86 21.17 -5.52
N ILE A 393 0.81 21.95 -5.82
CA ILE A 393 -0.36 21.47 -6.55
C ILE A 393 -0.39 21.96 -8.00
N PRO A 394 -0.94 21.18 -8.95
CA PRO A 394 -1.40 21.75 -10.21
C PRO A 394 -2.56 22.72 -9.93
N PHE A 395 -2.65 23.81 -10.69
CA PHE A 395 -3.71 24.82 -10.51
C PHE A 395 -4.29 25.21 -11.86
N ASP A 396 -5.62 25.11 -12.00
CA ASP A 396 -6.32 25.52 -13.22
C ASP A 396 -7.01 26.89 -13.04
N PHE A 397 -6.64 27.86 -13.88
CA PHE A 397 -7.22 29.20 -13.86
C PHE A 397 -8.49 29.33 -14.71
N GLN A 398 -8.80 28.37 -15.59
CA GLN A 398 -9.96 28.45 -16.49
C GLN A 398 -11.31 28.62 -15.76
N PRO A 399 -11.59 27.94 -14.63
CA PRO A 399 -12.85 28.09 -13.92
C PRO A 399 -13.15 29.53 -13.47
N PHE A 400 -12.11 30.36 -13.31
CA PHE A 400 -12.21 31.73 -12.80
C PHE A 400 -12.33 32.81 -13.90
N GLN A 401 -12.52 32.41 -15.16
CA GLN A 401 -12.58 33.33 -16.29
C GLN A 401 -13.55 34.50 -16.13
N PHE A 402 -14.65 34.33 -15.40
CA PHE A 402 -15.62 35.41 -15.15
C PHE A 402 -15.11 36.53 -14.25
N LEU A 403 -13.97 36.33 -13.59
CA LEU A 403 -13.29 37.30 -12.74
C LEU A 403 -12.08 37.94 -13.42
N TRP A 404 -11.80 37.66 -14.70
CA TRP A 404 -10.60 38.21 -15.37
C TRP A 404 -10.57 39.75 -15.42
N ASP A 405 -11.72 40.40 -15.38
CA ASP A 405 -11.83 41.87 -15.31
C ASP A 405 -11.86 42.40 -13.86
N ASP A 406 -11.85 41.51 -12.86
CA ASP A 406 -11.89 41.87 -11.44
C ASP A 406 -10.48 42.23 -10.92
N PRO A 407 -10.24 43.45 -10.43
CA PRO A 407 -8.92 43.88 -9.97
C PRO A 407 -8.37 43.04 -8.82
N THR A 408 -9.23 42.58 -7.90
CA THR A 408 -8.82 41.73 -6.78
C THR A 408 -8.37 40.36 -7.29
N TYR A 409 -9.09 39.80 -8.25
CA TYR A 409 -8.70 38.54 -8.86
C TYR A 409 -7.38 38.67 -9.65
N GLN A 410 -7.16 39.77 -10.38
CA GLN A 410 -5.89 39.97 -11.12
C GLN A 410 -4.67 39.97 -10.19
N GLU A 411 -4.77 40.61 -9.02
CA GLU A 411 -3.72 40.59 -8.00
C GLU A 411 -3.51 39.19 -7.40
N LEU A 412 -4.61 38.48 -7.11
CA LEU A 412 -4.56 37.09 -6.63
C LEU A 412 -3.97 36.15 -7.67
N GLU A 413 -4.36 36.26 -8.94
CA GLU A 413 -3.83 35.44 -10.04
C GLU A 413 -2.32 35.66 -10.17
N GLN A 414 -1.84 36.91 -10.15
CA GLN A 414 -0.42 37.21 -10.19
C GLN A 414 0.33 36.57 -9.00
N THR A 415 -0.24 36.67 -7.80
CA THR A 415 0.33 36.08 -6.58
C THR A 415 0.39 34.56 -6.66
N ILE A 416 -0.70 33.92 -7.08
CA ILE A 416 -0.79 32.46 -7.23
C ILE A 416 0.21 31.98 -8.28
N ARG A 417 0.28 32.65 -9.44
CA ARG A 417 1.27 32.32 -10.50
C ARG A 417 2.71 32.40 -9.98
N GLN A 418 3.05 33.49 -9.29
CA GLN A 418 4.39 33.65 -8.70
C GLN A 418 4.74 32.52 -7.72
N ARG A 419 3.80 32.14 -6.84
CA ARG A 419 4.02 31.04 -5.88
C ARG A 419 4.19 29.68 -6.57
N LEU A 420 3.44 29.42 -7.63
CA LEU A 420 3.58 28.19 -8.43
C LEU A 420 4.96 28.15 -9.12
N GLU A 421 5.45 29.28 -9.63
CA GLU A 421 6.79 29.38 -10.22
C GLU A 421 7.91 29.13 -9.19
N GLU A 422 7.79 29.67 -7.97
CA GLU A 422 8.72 29.41 -6.86
C GLU A 422 8.84 27.92 -6.51
N GLY A 423 7.77 27.14 -6.69
CA GLY A 423 7.79 25.67 -6.53
C GLY A 423 8.51 24.94 -7.66
N SER A 424 8.36 25.41 -8.90
CA SER A 424 8.92 24.77 -10.09
C SER A 424 10.46 24.77 -10.12
N HIS A 425 11.09 25.78 -9.52
CA HIS A 425 12.56 25.89 -9.42
C HIS A 425 13.19 25.06 -8.30
N SER A 426 12.39 24.51 -7.39
CA SER A 426 12.86 23.71 -6.25
C SER A 426 13.20 22.24 -6.59
N TRP A 427 12.83 21.75 -7.78
CA TRP A 427 13.04 20.35 -8.17
C TRP A 427 14.39 20.07 -8.87
N LEU A 428 15.17 21.11 -9.16
CA LEU A 428 16.49 20.99 -9.80
C LEU A 428 17.66 21.23 -8.84
N ALA A 429 17.42 21.49 -7.56
CA ALA A 429 18.47 21.99 -6.66
C ALA A 429 18.68 21.25 -5.32
N ASP A 430 17.84 20.30 -4.89
CA ASP A 430 18.08 19.56 -3.64
C ASP A 430 17.67 18.07 -3.69
#